data_AF-A0A3N5YZX4-F1
#
_entry.id   AF-A0A3N5YZX4-F1
#
_cell.length_a   1.000
_cell.length_b   1.000
_cell.length_c   1.000
_cell.angle_alpha   90.00
_cell.angle_beta   90.00
_cell.angle_gamma   90.00
#
_symmetry.space_group_name_H-M   'P 1'
#
loop_
_entity.id
_entity.type
_entity.pdbx_description
1 polymer ?
#
loop_
_entity_poly.entity_id
_entity_poly.type
_entity_poly.pdbx_seq_one_letter_code
_entity_poly.pdbx_strand_id
1 'polypeptide(L)'
;MVISYKINLLFKNPVVPAILSFILLIAVSVLFLSREMLFGPDVLDRIMDKGEIVVITRNNAHCYYIDRDQAMGFEHDLVKEFS
;
A
#
# COMPACT_ATOMS: atom_id res chain seq x y z
N MET A 1 12.01 -46.74 5.08
CA MET A 1 11.04 -47.00 6.17
C MET A 1 11.39 -46.28 7.49
N VAL A 2 12.67 -46.25 7.92
CA VAL A 2 13.09 -45.61 9.18
C VAL A 2 12.89 -44.09 9.23
N ILE A 3 13.07 -43.39 8.10
CA ILE A 3 12.94 -41.93 8.01
C ILE A 3 11.49 -41.47 8.26
N SER A 4 10.50 -42.15 7.69
CA SER A 4 9.08 -41.84 7.92
C SER A 4 8.68 -41.99 9.39
N TYR A 5 9.22 -42.96 10.11
CA TYR A 5 8.88 -43.19 11.52
C TYR A 5 9.44 -42.10 12.42
N LYS A 6 10.68 -41.65 12.14
CA LYS A 6 11.29 -40.51 12.84
C LYS A 6 10.55 -39.20 12.59
N ILE A 7 10.12 -38.94 11.35
CA ILE A 7 9.31 -37.75 11.02
C ILE A 7 7.97 -37.80 11.75
N ASN A 8 7.30 -38.95 11.77
CA ASN A 8 6.03 -39.12 12.49
C ASN A 8 6.19 -38.93 14.02
N LEU A 9 7.29 -39.43 14.59
CA LEU A 9 7.63 -39.22 16.00
C LEU A 9 7.96 -37.75 16.32
N LEU A 10 8.61 -37.04 15.40
CA LEU A 10 8.92 -35.62 15.51
C LEU A 10 7.63 -34.78 15.56
N PHE A 11 6.65 -35.08 14.70
CA PHE A 11 5.33 -34.43 14.68
C PHE A 11 4.41 -34.83 15.85
N LYS A 12 4.69 -35.94 16.53
CA LYS A 12 3.94 -36.39 17.72
C LYS A 12 4.25 -35.55 18.97
N ASN A 13 5.41 -34.89 19.01
CA ASN A 13 5.76 -33.94 20.08
C ASN A 13 5.01 -32.61 19.86
N PRO A 14 4.14 -32.17 20.78
CA PRO A 14 3.30 -30.99 20.58
C PRO A 14 4.08 -29.68 20.43
N VAL A 15 5.34 -29.67 20.88
CA VAL A 15 6.25 -28.52 20.78
C VAL A 15 6.71 -28.26 19.34
N VAL A 16 6.89 -29.31 18.53
CA VAL A 16 7.40 -29.19 17.16
C VAL A 16 6.43 -28.46 16.21
N PRO A 17 5.13 -28.81 16.14
CA PRO A 17 4.18 -28.06 15.31
C PRO A 17 3.95 -26.64 15.84
N ALA A 18 4.08 -26.40 17.15
CA ALA A 18 3.98 -25.07 17.73
C ALA A 18 5.15 -24.15 17.33
N ILE A 19 6.37 -24.69 17.28
CA ILE A 19 7.53 -23.94 16.77
C ILE A 19 7.36 -23.66 15.26
N LEU A 20 6.91 -24.65 14.50
CA LEU A 20 6.70 -24.49 13.06
C LEU A 20 5.62 -23.45 12.75
N SER A 21 4.52 -23.42 13.50
CA SER A 21 3.47 -22.41 13.35
C SER A 21 3.97 -21.02 13.74
N PHE A 22 4.81 -20.91 14.78
CA PHE A 22 5.41 -19.64 15.17
C PHE A 22 6.37 -19.10 14.10
N ILE A 23 7.20 -19.96 13.51
CA ILE A 23 8.08 -19.60 12.38
C ILE A 23 7.24 -19.14 11.18
N LEU A 24 6.15 -19.85 10.88
CA LEU A 24 5.25 -19.48 9.80
C LEU A 24 4.62 -18.10 10.04
N LEU A 25 4.17 -17.81 11.28
CA LEU A 25 3.62 -16.52 11.65
C LEU A 25 4.64 -15.39 11.52
N ILE A 26 5.88 -15.62 11.96
CA ILE A 26 6.97 -14.65 11.78
C ILE A 26 7.22 -14.41 10.29
N ALA A 27 7.31 -15.46 9.49
CA ALA A 27 7.55 -15.34 8.05
C ALA A 27 6.44 -14.54 7.35
N VAL A 28 5.17 -14.79 7.69
CA VAL A 28 4.03 -14.02 7.17
C VAL A 28 4.07 -12.57 7.64
N SER A 29 4.42 -12.32 8.91
CA SER A 29 4.54 -10.95 9.44
C SER A 29 5.64 -10.16 8.75
N VAL A 30 6.80 -10.78 8.50
CA VAL A 30 7.90 -10.15 7.75
C VAL A 30 7.48 -9.87 6.30
N LEU A 31 6.79 -10.79 5.63
CA LEU A 31 6.27 -10.55 4.28
C LEU A 31 5.27 -9.39 4.23
N PHE A 32 4.46 -9.22 5.29
CA PHE A 32 3.50 -8.12 5.38
C PHE A 32 4.18 -6.76 5.55
N LEU A 33 5.24 -6.70 6.37
CA LEU A 33 6.03 -5.48 6.59
C LEU A 33 6.90 -5.11 5.37
N SER A 34 7.46 -6.11 4.69
CA SER A 34 8.27 -5.90 3.48
C SER A 34 7.45 -5.48 2.26
N ARG A 35 6.12 -5.45 2.37
CA ARG A 35 5.21 -5.11 1.26
C ARG A 35 5.46 -3.67 0.78
N GLU A 36 5.69 -2.73 1.69
CA GLU A 36 6.00 -1.33 1.34
C GLU A 36 7.31 -1.21 0.55
N MET A 37 8.32 -2.02 0.87
CA MET A 37 9.61 -2.00 0.18
C MET A 37 9.56 -2.58 -1.23
N LEU A 38 8.63 -3.50 -1.51
CA LEU A 38 8.53 -4.18 -2.81
C LEU A 38 7.73 -3.38 -3.84
N PHE A 39 6.68 -2.68 -3.41
CA PHE A 39 5.76 -1.98 -4.31
C PHE A 39 6.11 -0.50 -4.53
N GLY A 40 7.15 0.01 -3.84
CA GLY A 40 7.54 1.42 -3.89
C GLY A 40 6.56 2.32 -3.14
N PRO A 41 6.85 3.64 -3.08
CA PRO A 41 5.97 4.61 -2.42
C PRO A 41 4.59 4.60 -3.08
N ASP A 42 3.54 4.66 -2.25
CA ASP A 42 2.17 4.74 -2.74
C ASP A 42 1.96 6.01 -3.59
N VAL A 43 0.86 6.07 -4.35
CA VAL A 43 0.52 7.27 -5.11
C VAL A 43 0.43 8.49 -4.19
N LEU A 44 -0.12 8.34 -2.99
CA LEU A 44 -0.19 9.43 -2.02
C LEU A 44 1.21 9.88 -1.58
N ASP A 45 2.10 8.93 -1.24
CA ASP A 45 3.48 9.23 -0.85
C ASP A 45 4.20 9.99 -1.97
N ARG A 46 4.01 9.57 -3.22
CA ARG A 46 4.58 10.25 -4.39
C ARG A 46 4.04 11.66 -4.60
N ILE A 47 2.77 11.90 -4.27
CA ILE A 47 2.17 13.24 -4.32
C ILE A 47 2.75 14.11 -3.20
N MET A 48 2.85 13.57 -1.98
CA MET A 48 3.42 14.27 -0.83
C MET A 48 4.91 14.60 -1.05
N ASP A 49 5.71 13.66 -1.56
CA ASP A 49 7.12 13.85 -1.86
C ASP A 49 7.36 14.93 -2.92
N LYS A 50 6.45 15.03 -3.91
CA LYS A 50 6.51 16.07 -4.94
C LYS A 50 6.05 17.44 -4.45
N GLY A 51 5.21 17.47 -3.41
CA GLY A 51 4.60 18.70 -2.91
C GLY A 51 3.56 19.32 -3.85
N GLU A 52 3.09 18.57 -4.85
CA GLU A 52 2.07 19.02 -5.80
C GLU A 52 1.14 17.87 -6.22
N ILE A 53 -0.13 18.20 -6.43
CA ILE A 53 -1.09 17.31 -7.09
C ILE A 53 -1.44 17.88 -8.47
N VAL A 54 -1.33 17.04 -9.50
CA VAL A 54 -1.67 17.40 -10.89
C VAL A 54 -3.04 16.84 -11.24
N VAL A 55 -3.97 17.72 -11.58
CA VAL A 55 -5.36 17.34 -11.91
C VAL A 55 -5.68 17.68 -13.36
N ILE A 56 -6.22 16.69 -14.09
CA ILE A 56 -6.71 16.86 -15.45
C ILE A 56 -8.20 17.18 -15.38
N THR A 57 -8.61 18.28 -16.00
CA THR A 57 -10.00 18.75 -16.02
C THR A 57 -10.37 19.33 -17.40
N ARG A 58 -11.64 19.68 -17.61
CA ARG A 58 -12.14 20.24 -18.87
C ARG A 58 -12.06 21.76 -18.85
N ASN A 59 -11.63 22.35 -19.97
CA ASN A 59 -11.68 23.80 -20.16
C ASN A 59 -13.13 24.25 -20.45
N ASN A 60 -13.87 24.55 -19.39
CA ASN A 60 -15.22 25.11 -19.46
C ASN A 60 -15.59 25.81 -18.15
N ALA A 61 -16.67 26.60 -18.17
CA ALA A 61 -17.12 27.39 -17.02
C ALA A 61 -17.55 26.57 -15.79
N HIS A 62 -17.90 25.29 -15.94
CA HIS A 62 -18.29 24.43 -14.83
C HIS A 62 -17.09 23.80 -14.11
N CYS A 63 -16.02 23.47 -14.84
CA CYS A 63 -14.90 22.71 -14.30
C CYS A 63 -13.71 23.63 -13.97
N TYR A 64 -13.02 24.15 -14.99
CA TYR A 64 -11.87 25.04 -14.89
C TYR A 64 -11.82 25.99 -16.09
N TYR A 65 -11.62 27.26 -15.83
CA TYR A 65 -11.39 28.29 -16.85
C TYR A 65 -10.58 29.46 -16.27
N ILE A 66 -10.04 30.30 -17.16
CA ILE A 66 -9.31 31.52 -16.80
C ILE A 66 -10.14 32.71 -17.24
N ASP A 67 -10.45 33.62 -16.32
CA ASP A 67 -11.05 34.93 -16.62
C ASP A 67 -10.21 36.04 -15.98
N ARG A 68 -9.86 37.06 -16.76
CA ARG A 68 -9.02 38.20 -16.30
C ARG A 68 -7.80 37.75 -15.49
N ASP A 69 -7.09 36.75 -16.03
CA ASP A 69 -5.89 36.14 -15.43
C ASP A 69 -6.13 35.43 -14.08
N GLN A 70 -7.39 35.16 -13.72
CA GLN A 70 -7.77 34.40 -12.53
C GLN A 70 -8.33 33.03 -12.92
N ALA A 71 -7.78 31.98 -12.31
CA ALA A 71 -8.31 30.62 -12.43
C ALA A 71 -9.59 30.48 -11.57
N MET A 72 -10.64 29.94 -12.16
CA MET A 72 -11.95 29.74 -11.54
C MET A 72 -12.59 28.43 -11.99
N GLY A 73 -13.65 28.02 -11.30
CA GLY A 73 -14.46 26.86 -11.64
C GLY A 73 -14.66 25.93 -10.45
N PHE A 74 -15.75 25.16 -10.46
CA PHE A 74 -16.11 24.34 -9.29
C PHE A 74 -15.03 23.28 -9.00
N GLU A 75 -14.52 22.60 -10.03
CA GLU A 75 -13.46 21.60 -9.83
C GLU A 75 -12.13 22.26 -9.43
N HIS A 76 -11.85 23.48 -9.91
CA HIS A 76 -10.68 24.25 -9.48
C HIS A 76 -10.72 24.53 -7.98
N ASP A 77 -11.82 25.09 -7.50
CA ASP A 77 -12.01 25.45 -6.09
C ASP A 77 -11.97 24.21 -5.21
N LEU A 78 -12.59 23.10 -5.65
CA LEU A 78 -12.55 21.82 -4.95
C LEU A 78 -11.13 21.28 -4.79
N VAL A 79 -10.33 21.30 -5.86
CA VAL A 79 -8.95 20.82 -5.82
C VAL A 79 -8.09 21.71 -4.93
N LYS A 80 -8.30 23.03 -4.98
CA LYS A 80 -7.57 24.01 -4.17
C LYS A 80 -7.81 23.82 -2.67
N GLU A 81 -9.02 23.44 -2.26
CA GLU A 81 -9.32 23.12 -0.85
C GLU A 81 -8.86 21.72 -0.44
N PHE A 82 -8.69 20.81 -1.41
CA PHE A 82 -8.21 19.44 -1.15
C PHE A 82 -6.69 19.35 -0.96
N SER A 83 -5.92 20.17 -1.71
CA SER A 83 -4.45 20.17 -1.73
C SER A 83 -3.83 21.00 -0.61
#